data_AF-A0A1Q4EAL2-F1
#
_entry.id   AF-A0A1Q4EAL2-F1
#
_cell.length_a   1.000
_cell.length_b   1.000
_cell.length_c   1.000
_cell.angle_alpha   90.00
_cell.angle_beta   90.00
_cell.angle_gamma   90.00
#
_symmetry.space_group_name_H-M   'P 1'
#
loop_
_entity.id
_entity.type
_entity.pdbx_description
1 polymer ?
#
loop_
_entity_poly.entity_id
_entity_poly.type
_entity_poly.pdbx_seq_one_letter_code
_entity_poly.pdbx_strand_id
1 'polypeptide(L)'
;MQVVPLNGGVCSGIAFEFDETSGEAVFAYLRQREGKGFECQNVALELETGEIVEGGCFFYRGKNVIADNDLDHIANMVLKAHGRDGTGLDYVYRVKRELDVMGIRDEATEALVRVIAKKRQPKRPAPFA
;
A
#
# COMPACT_ATOMS: atom_id res chain seq x y z
N MET A 1 1.75 -4.22 -0.61
CA MET A 1 2.69 -3.68 0.38
C MET A 1 2.07 -3.96 1.73
N GLN A 2 2.79 -4.62 2.65
CA GLN A 2 2.25 -4.99 3.96
C GLN A 2 2.88 -4.07 5.00
N VAL A 3 2.05 -3.48 5.87
CA VAL A 3 2.55 -2.80 7.07
C VAL A 3 3.00 -3.86 8.07
N VAL A 4 4.27 -3.82 8.45
CA VAL A 4 4.89 -4.78 9.35
C VAL A 4 5.51 -4.03 10.54
N PRO A 5 5.57 -4.65 11.74
CA PRO A 5 6.27 -4.05 12.87
C PRO A 5 7.75 -3.82 12.54
N LEU A 6 8.20 -2.57 12.64
CA LEU A 6 9.59 -2.17 12.47
C LEU A 6 9.92 -1.08 13.49
N ASN A 7 10.98 -1.27 14.29
CA ASN A 7 11.38 -0.27 15.26
C ASN A 7 11.83 1.01 14.54
N GLY A 8 11.23 2.15 14.90
CA GLY A 8 11.44 3.44 14.22
C GLY A 8 10.85 3.50 12.81
N GLY A 9 10.05 2.51 12.39
CA GLY A 9 9.34 2.55 11.12
C GLY A 9 8.21 3.57 11.16
N VAL A 10 8.00 4.26 10.03
CA VAL A 10 6.94 5.26 9.85
C VAL A 10 6.04 4.84 8.71
N CYS A 11 4.74 4.97 8.89
CA CYS A 11 3.74 4.85 7.83
C CYS A 11 2.93 6.15 7.77
N SER A 12 2.99 6.83 6.63
CA SER A 12 2.16 8.00 6.36
C SER A 12 0.85 7.56 5.70
N GLY A 13 -0.25 8.23 6.05
CA GLY A 13 -1.57 7.93 5.52
C GLY A 13 -2.54 9.06 5.81
N ILE A 14 -3.84 8.79 5.65
CA ILE A 14 -4.90 9.75 5.91
C ILE A 14 -5.76 9.23 7.07
N ALA A 15 -5.98 10.09 8.06
CA ALA A 15 -6.98 9.86 9.09
C ALA A 15 -8.34 10.42 8.61
N PHE A 16 -9.41 9.63 8.77
CA PHE A 16 -10.77 10.06 8.48
C PHE A 16 -11.55 10.16 9.78
N GLU A 17 -12.13 11.33 10.02
CA GLU A 17 -13.06 11.56 11.12
C GLU A 17 -14.49 11.28 10.67
N PHE A 18 -15.30 10.72 11.56
CA PHE A 18 -16.71 10.42 11.33
C PHE A 18 -17.51 10.89 12.54
N ASP A 19 -18.77 11.29 12.30
CA ASP A 19 -19.70 11.62 13.37
C ASP A 19 -19.85 10.44 14.35
N GLU A 20 -19.95 10.74 15.66
CA GLU A 20 -20.06 9.72 16.72
C GLU A 20 -21.19 8.71 16.47
N THR A 21 -22.32 9.16 15.92
CA THR A 21 -23.49 8.32 15.63
C THR A 21 -23.25 7.34 14.49
N SER A 22 -22.24 7.58 13.65
CA SER A 22 -21.91 6.74 12.50
C SER A 22 -20.73 5.79 12.76
N GLY A 23 -19.97 6.00 13.84
CA GLY A 23 -18.72 5.29 14.10
C GLY A 23 -18.85 3.77 14.04
N GLU A 24 -19.80 3.18 14.78
CA GLU A 24 -19.98 1.72 14.79
C GLU A 24 -20.35 1.16 13.41
N ALA A 25 -21.23 1.85 12.67
CA ALA A 25 -21.66 1.44 11.34
C ALA A 25 -20.50 1.51 10.33
N VAL A 26 -19.68 2.56 10.40
CA VAL A 26 -18.47 2.71 9.57
C VAL A 26 -17.48 1.60 9.87
N PHE A 27 -17.15 1.34 11.14
CA PHE A 27 -16.24 0.26 11.50
C PHE A 27 -16.78 -1.13 11.15
N ALA A 28 -18.10 -1.35 11.24
CA ALA A 28 -18.73 -2.59 10.79
C ALA A 28 -18.57 -2.79 9.28
N TYR A 29 -18.83 -1.74 8.49
CA TYR A 29 -18.61 -1.74 7.04
C TYR A 29 -17.13 -1.99 6.69
N LEU A 30 -16.19 -1.30 7.35
CA LEU A 30 -14.76 -1.47 7.11
C LEU A 30 -14.31 -2.91 7.42
N ARG A 31 -14.74 -3.49 8.55
CA ARG A 31 -14.46 -4.92 8.87
C ARG A 31 -14.95 -5.86 7.79
N GLN A 32 -16.14 -5.61 7.24
CA GLN A 32 -16.69 -6.42 6.15
C GLN A 32 -15.87 -6.26 4.86
N ARG A 33 -15.47 -5.02 4.54
CA ARG A 33 -14.73 -4.68 3.32
C ARG A 33 -13.31 -5.27 3.33
N GLU A 34 -12.56 -5.09 4.41
CA GLU A 34 -11.18 -5.60 4.53
C GLU A 34 -11.15 -7.13 4.55
N GLY A 35 -12.17 -7.76 5.12
CA GLY A 35 -12.38 -9.19 5.06
C GLY A 35 -11.48 -10.01 6.00
N LYS A 36 -11.37 -11.30 5.73
CA LYS A 36 -10.71 -12.26 6.64
C LYS A 36 -9.20 -12.02 6.72
N GLY A 37 -8.70 -11.98 7.96
CA GLY A 37 -7.27 -11.85 8.24
C GLY A 37 -6.82 -10.41 8.47
N PHE A 38 -7.69 -9.41 8.33
CA PHE A 38 -7.43 -8.06 8.81
C PHE A 38 -7.98 -7.87 10.22
N GLU A 39 -7.18 -7.28 11.09
CA GLU A 39 -7.55 -6.92 12.46
C GLU A 39 -7.47 -5.41 12.62
N CYS A 40 -8.51 -4.81 13.20
CA CYS A 40 -8.52 -3.41 13.58
C CYS A 40 -7.79 -3.23 14.91
N GLN A 41 -6.79 -2.36 14.95
CA GLN A 41 -6.06 -2.00 16.16
C GLN A 41 -6.18 -0.48 16.37
N ASN A 42 -6.37 -0.08 17.62
CA ASN A 42 -6.27 1.32 18.00
C ASN A 42 -4.79 1.71 17.99
N VAL A 43 -4.48 2.81 17.32
CA VAL A 43 -3.13 3.34 17.17
C VAL A 43 -3.15 4.84 17.45
N ALA A 44 -2.08 5.33 18.06
CA ALA A 44 -1.80 6.76 18.14
C ALA A 44 -1.34 7.25 16.76
N LEU A 45 -2.00 8.29 16.25
CA LEU A 45 -1.73 8.92 14.97
C LEU A 45 -1.23 10.34 15.23
N GLU A 46 -0.06 10.67 14.70
CA GLU A 46 0.44 12.04 14.67
C GLU A 46 -0.07 12.74 13.40
N LEU A 47 -0.89 13.77 13.57
CA LEU A 47 -1.42 14.59 12.49
C LEU A 47 -0.35 15.59 12.01
N GLU A 48 -0.52 16.13 10.80
CA GLU A 48 0.39 17.18 10.28
C GLU A 48 0.45 18.43 11.15
N THR A 49 -0.58 18.67 11.96
CA THR A 49 -0.64 19.75 12.96
C THR A 49 0.25 19.49 14.18
N GLY A 50 0.78 18.28 14.33
CA GLY A 50 1.50 17.81 15.53
C GLY A 50 0.59 17.28 16.63
N GLU A 51 -0.73 17.27 16.42
CA GLU A 51 -1.69 16.67 17.35
C GLU A 51 -1.61 15.14 17.30
N ILE A 52 -1.71 14.50 18.48
CA ILE A 52 -1.80 13.05 18.59
C ILE A 52 -3.25 12.65 18.86
N VAL A 53 -3.83 11.86 17.97
CA VAL A 53 -5.20 11.35 18.08
C VAL A 53 -5.21 9.82 18.08
N GLU A 54 -6.20 9.22 18.73
CA GLU A 54 -6.43 7.77 18.67
C GLU A 54 -7.30 7.43 17.45
N GLY A 55 -6.90 6.43 16.68
CA GLY A 55 -7.63 5.97 15.50
C GLY A 55 -7.55 4.48 15.28
N GLY A 56 -8.53 3.91 14.57
CA GLY A 56 -8.53 2.51 14.19
C GLY A 56 -7.80 2.28 12.87
N CYS A 57 -6.80 1.41 12.85
CA CYS A 57 -6.10 0.98 11.64
C CYS A 57 -6.21 -0.53 11.44
N PHE A 58 -6.41 -0.97 10.19
CA PHE A 58 -6.58 -2.39 9.85
C PHE A 58 -5.25 -2.99 9.37
N PHE A 59 -4.78 -4.02 10.07
CA PHE A 59 -3.54 -4.71 9.75
C PHE A 59 -3.80 -6.14 9.34
N TYR A 60 -3.16 -6.58 8.24
CA TYR A 60 -3.22 -7.98 7.83
C TYR A 60 -2.37 -8.85 8.78
N ARG A 61 -3.04 -9.77 9.48
CA ARG A 61 -2.49 -10.78 10.39
C ARG A 61 -2.63 -12.22 9.85
N GLY A 62 -3.15 -12.37 8.64
CA GLY A 62 -3.20 -13.67 7.97
C GLY A 62 -1.81 -14.19 7.56
N LYS A 63 -1.77 -15.42 7.06
CA LYS A 63 -0.54 -16.02 6.54
C LYS A 63 -0.10 -15.24 5.30
N ASN A 64 1.07 -14.61 5.36
CA ASN A 64 1.63 -13.98 4.17
C ASN A 64 2.02 -15.07 3.15
N VAL A 65 1.26 -15.14 2.06
CA VAL A 65 1.46 -16.07 0.95
C VAL A 65 2.49 -15.56 -0.06
N ILE A 66 2.87 -14.29 0.03
CA ILE A 66 3.89 -13.63 -0.79
C ILE A 66 5.00 -13.20 0.17
N ALA A 67 5.80 -14.17 0.60
CA ALA A 67 6.94 -13.95 1.50
C ALA A 67 8.22 -13.57 0.73
N ASP A 68 8.08 -13.00 -0.47
CA ASP A 68 9.22 -12.60 -1.28
C ASP A 68 9.57 -11.14 -1.03
N ASN A 69 10.86 -10.88 -0.81
CA ASN A 69 11.43 -9.54 -0.65
C ASN A 69 12.24 -9.11 -1.88
N ASP A 70 12.35 -9.96 -2.90
CA ASP A 70 12.98 -9.64 -4.18
C ASP A 70 12.04 -8.77 -5.02
N LEU A 71 12.42 -7.50 -5.17
CA LEU A 71 11.70 -6.52 -5.99
C LEU A 71 11.55 -6.96 -7.45
N ASP A 72 12.52 -7.69 -8.01
CA ASP A 72 12.41 -8.18 -9.38
C ASP A 72 11.30 -9.22 -9.53
N HIS A 73 11.15 -10.12 -8.56
CA HIS A 73 10.08 -11.10 -8.56
C HIS A 73 8.71 -10.46 -8.27
N ILE A 74 8.64 -9.55 -7.29
CA ILE A 74 7.42 -8.78 -7.00
C ILE A 74 6.96 -8.00 -8.24
N ALA A 75 7.88 -7.33 -8.94
CA ALA A 75 7.56 -6.62 -10.18
C ALA A 75 7.02 -7.56 -11.27
N ASN A 76 7.58 -8.77 -11.41
CA ASN A 76 7.05 -9.77 -12.34
C ASN A 76 5.63 -10.23 -11.96
N MET A 77 5.34 -10.36 -10.67
CA MET A 77 3.99 -10.68 -10.19
C MET A 77 3.02 -9.54 -10.51
N VAL A 78 3.39 -8.30 -10.22
CA VAL A 78 2.58 -7.09 -10.51
C VAL A 78 2.25 -7.00 -12.00
N LEU A 79 3.23 -7.24 -12.88
CA LEU A 79 3.04 -7.19 -14.33
C LEU A 79 2.08 -8.26 -14.87
N LYS A 80 1.90 -9.38 -14.14
CA LYS A 80 0.99 -10.48 -14.52
C LYS A 80 -0.36 -10.41 -13.81
N ALA A 81 -0.48 -9.63 -12.74
CA ALA A 81 -1.67 -9.57 -11.92
C ALA A 81 -2.81 -8.83 -12.63
N HIS A 82 -4.00 -9.42 -12.60
CA HIS A 82 -5.25 -8.81 -13.06
C HIS A 82 -6.38 -9.20 -12.11
N GLY A 83 -7.16 -8.22 -11.67
CA GLY A 83 -8.27 -8.39 -10.75
C GLY A 83 -9.57 -7.81 -11.29
N ARG A 84 -10.56 -7.68 -10.41
CA ARG A 84 -11.85 -7.06 -10.73
C ARG A 84 -11.71 -5.60 -11.18
N ASP A 85 -10.76 -4.88 -10.59
CA ASP A 85 -10.60 -3.43 -10.73
C ASP A 85 -9.43 -3.03 -11.66
N GLY A 86 -8.97 -3.94 -12.51
CA GLY A 86 -7.90 -3.70 -13.49
C GLY A 86 -6.61 -4.47 -13.21
N THR A 87 -5.50 -4.00 -13.79
CA THR A 87 -4.19 -4.66 -13.68
C THR A 87 -3.46 -4.27 -12.39
N GLY A 88 -2.58 -5.14 -11.90
CA GLY A 88 -1.68 -4.81 -10.79
C GLY A 88 -0.76 -3.63 -11.12
N LEU A 89 -0.41 -3.48 -12.41
CA LEU A 89 0.38 -2.35 -12.90
C LEU A 89 -0.35 -1.02 -12.70
N ASP A 90 -1.62 -0.95 -13.08
CA ASP A 90 -2.45 0.26 -12.93
C ASP A 90 -2.62 0.62 -11.45
N TYR A 91 -2.81 -0.39 -10.60
CA TYR A 91 -2.88 -0.20 -9.16
C TYR A 91 -1.62 0.47 -8.60
N VAL A 92 -0.43 -0.07 -8.91
CA VAL A 92 0.84 0.47 -8.40
C VAL A 92 1.06 1.91 -8.86
N TYR A 93 0.79 2.21 -10.14
CA TYR A 93 0.95 3.59 -10.64
C TYR A 93 -0.08 4.55 -10.06
N ARG A 94 -1.32 4.11 -9.83
CA ARG A 94 -2.34 4.92 -9.18
C ARG A 94 -1.93 5.27 -7.75
N VAL A 95 -1.50 4.28 -6.96
CA VAL A 95 -1.01 4.50 -5.59
C VAL A 95 0.16 5.48 -5.59
N LYS A 96 1.15 5.28 -6.47
CA LYS A 96 2.28 6.21 -6.61
C LYS A 96 1.81 7.64 -6.88
N ARG A 97 0.87 7.82 -7.80
CA ARG A 97 0.31 9.14 -8.14
C ARG A 97 -0.41 9.77 -6.95
N GLU A 98 -1.19 9.00 -6.20
CA GLU A 98 -1.92 9.50 -5.03
C GLU A 98 -0.94 9.96 -3.94
N LEU A 99 0.12 9.19 -3.68
CA LEU A 99 1.20 9.59 -2.76
C LEU A 99 1.89 10.88 -3.22
N ASP A 100 2.16 11.01 -4.52
CA ASP A 100 2.77 12.23 -5.07
C ASP A 100 1.90 13.47 -4.90
N VAL A 101 0.58 13.33 -5.10
CA VAL A 101 -0.39 14.41 -4.87
C VAL A 101 -0.41 14.84 -3.41
N MET A 102 -0.19 13.91 -2.48
CA MET A 102 -0.10 14.18 -1.05
C MET A 102 1.29 14.65 -0.59
N GLY A 103 2.29 14.70 -1.49
CA GLY A 103 3.66 15.02 -1.13
C GLY A 103 4.37 13.95 -0.28
N ILE A 104 3.83 12.73 -0.22
CA ILE A 104 4.36 11.61 0.57
C ILE A 104 5.37 10.83 -0.28
N ARG A 105 6.59 10.67 0.25
CA ARG A 105 7.64 9.87 -0.39
C ARG A 105 7.80 8.52 0.31
N ASP A 106 7.33 7.46 -0.35
CA ASP A 106 7.49 6.08 0.12
C ASP A 106 8.58 5.33 -0.65
N GLU A 107 9.67 4.99 0.02
CA GLU A 107 10.85 4.38 -0.63
C GLU A 107 10.56 3.02 -1.26
N ALA A 108 9.68 2.21 -0.65
CA ALA A 108 9.33 0.89 -1.15
C ALA A 108 8.53 0.97 -2.46
N THR A 109 7.56 1.89 -2.53
CA THR A 109 6.77 2.16 -3.73
C THR A 109 7.64 2.70 -4.84
N GLU A 110 8.50 3.67 -4.52
CA GLU A 110 9.48 4.24 -5.45
C GLU A 110 10.43 3.18 -6.04
N ALA A 111 10.93 2.28 -5.21
CA ALA A 111 11.80 1.19 -5.66
C ALA A 111 11.08 0.23 -6.60
N LEU A 112 9.85 -0.18 -6.26
CA LEU A 112 9.05 -1.07 -7.10
C LEU A 112 8.72 -0.44 -8.45
N VAL A 113 8.31 0.83 -8.48
CA VAL A 113 8.02 1.58 -9.71
C VAL A 113 9.27 1.65 -10.61
N ARG A 114 10.46 1.91 -10.07
CA ARG A 114 11.72 1.92 -10.84
C ARG A 114 12.00 0.57 -11.49
N VAL A 115 11.84 -0.53 -10.75
CA VAL A 115 12.07 -1.89 -11.27
C VAL A 115 11.07 -2.21 -12.38
N ILE A 116 9.79 -1.90 -12.19
CA ILE A 116 8.74 -2.07 -13.20
C ILE A 116 9.08 -1.26 -14.46
N ALA A 117 9.47 0.01 -14.31
CA ALA A 117 9.82 0.87 -15.44
C ALA A 117 11.00 0.30 -16.25
N LYS A 118 12.06 -0.16 -15.56
CA LYS A 118 13.22 -0.81 -16.21
C LYS A 118 12.82 -2.07 -16.99
N LYS A 119 11.95 -2.91 -16.43
CA LYS A 119 11.47 -4.14 -17.11
C LYS A 119 10.62 -3.84 -18.35
N ARG A 120 9.93 -2.70 -18.38
CA ARG A 120 9.11 -2.27 -19.52
C ARG A 120 9.89 -1.52 -20.59
N GLN A 121 11.14 -1.13 -20.34
CA GLN A 121 11.97 -0.54 -21.39
C GLN A 121 12.17 -1.56 -22.51
N PRO A 122 11.99 -1.17 -23.78
CA PRO A 122 12.26 -2.06 -24.90
C PRO A 122 13.73 -2.50 -24.83
N LYS A 123 13.98 -3.81 -24.93
CA LYS A 123 15.35 -4.31 -25.04
C LYS A 123 15.96 -3.70 -26.29
N ARG A 124 17.05 -2.94 -26.14
CA ARG A 124 17.79 -2.41 -27.28
C ARG A 124 18.22 -3.59 -28.15
N PRO A 125 17.98 -3.58 -29.47
CA PRO A 125 18.45 -4.66 -30.33
C PRO A 125 19.97 -4.80 -30.17
N ALA A 126 20.44 -6.04 -30.14
CA ALA A 126 21.87 -6.31 -30.10
C ALA A 126 22.53 -5.61 -31.31
N PRO A 127 23.73 -5.02 -31.15
CA PRO A 127 24.46 -4.52 -32.30
C PRO A 127 24.64 -5.66 -33.30
N PHE A 128 24.38 -5.38 -34.58
CA PHE A 128 24.64 -6.34 -35.66
C PHE A 128 26.12 -6.77 -35.56
N ALA A 129 26.33 -8.08 -35.39
CA ALA A 129 27.65 -8.71 -35.40
C ALA A 129 28.09 -8.99 -36.84
#